data_AF-A0A849WQJ9-F1
#
_entry.id   AF-A0A849WQJ9-F1
#
_cell.length_a   1.000
_cell.length_b   1.000
_cell.length_c   1.000
_cell.angle_alpha   90.00
_cell.angle_beta   90.00
_cell.angle_gamma   90.00
#
_symmetry.space_group_name_H-M   'P 1'
#
loop_
_entity.id
_entity.type
_entity.pdbx_description
1 polymer ?
#
loop_
_entity_poly.entity_id
_entity_poly.type
_entity_poly.pdbx_seq_one_letter_code
_entity_poly.pdbx_strand_id
1 'polypeptide(L)'
;MKPGESLSRLLYKNDIKPIYHKWGSLRALEEYNIKTIFNSDYVLAGQKVFFPTVIVRFLKKNNAILISKNNEIFFKNKTDTNLRLPAHQNSEVQNPLQENPLLVEITKSDDSSENSNSVDEKNISTENSKKVVINLNETKSSQVENFKPKPVIAETEKEQSNLSIAIGSGYSRIDSIMNSGKAVLLSKPTSNIKLDWEQLWSKDFHTSISWGYESIPFQSANVGSIYNNRQNLTHFELGLSSLFFNKLWFGLYFGQKENVFITSNIQSTATLESIANGYTRLSLNSELIRRKKLSFFVGVDVSSLAANSMESYDVKSGTSISGQLTIKQQFRKFSFFMTGEYQTTNQNTSITSQSGRDIKSYLGISMPLGGGVDD
;
A
#
# COMPACT_ATOMS: atom_id res chain seq x y z
N MET A 1 -5.16 19.20 15.90
CA MET A 1 -5.78 20.34 15.18
C MET A 1 -6.45 21.21 16.23
N LYS A 2 -6.22 22.53 16.27
CA LYS A 2 -6.81 23.38 17.33
C LYS A 2 -8.27 23.76 17.01
N PRO A 3 -9.16 23.95 18.01
CA PRO A 3 -10.51 24.47 17.77
C PRO A 3 -10.47 25.79 16.97
N GLY A 4 -11.33 25.91 15.95
CA GLY A 4 -11.37 27.06 15.05
C GLY A 4 -10.26 27.13 13.97
N GLU A 5 -9.33 26.18 13.94
CA GLU A 5 -8.29 26.12 12.90
C GLU A 5 -8.82 25.42 11.64
N SER A 6 -9.20 26.17 10.60
CA SER A 6 -9.73 25.58 9.37
C SER A 6 -8.70 24.72 8.64
N LEU A 7 -9.16 23.63 8.00
CA LEU A 7 -8.31 22.71 7.24
C LEU A 7 -7.48 23.45 6.16
N SER A 8 -8.05 24.46 5.50
CA SER A 8 -7.36 25.32 4.54
C SER A 8 -6.18 26.08 5.15
N ARG A 9 -6.30 26.54 6.41
CA ARG A 9 -5.24 27.25 7.13
C ARG A 9 -4.14 26.29 7.62
N LEU A 10 -4.51 25.06 7.96
CA LEU A 10 -3.58 24.00 8.33
C LEU A 10 -2.79 23.49 7.12
N LEU A 11 -3.43 23.28 5.97
CA LEU A 11 -2.76 22.95 4.71
C LEU A 11 -1.81 24.07 4.25
N TYR A 12 -2.23 25.34 4.36
CA TYR A 12 -1.38 26.48 4.05
C TYR A 12 -0.14 26.58 4.96
N LYS A 13 -0.26 26.29 6.26
CA LYS A 13 0.89 26.19 7.18
C LYS A 13 1.90 25.11 6.79
N ASN A 14 1.47 24.09 6.06
CA ASN A 14 2.33 23.01 5.54
C ASN A 14 2.77 23.25 4.07
N ASP A 15 2.59 24.47 3.55
CA ASP A 15 2.89 24.89 2.16
C ASP A 15 2.13 24.12 1.05
N ILE A 16 1.07 23.39 1.41
CA ILE A 16 0.24 22.55 0.50
C ILE A 16 -0.80 23.42 -0.23
N LYS A 17 -0.83 23.36 -1.57
CA LYS A 17 -1.54 24.35 -2.42
C LYS A 17 -2.62 23.73 -3.31
N PRO A 18 -3.82 24.36 -3.43
CA PRO A 18 -4.92 23.84 -4.24
C PRO A 18 -4.79 24.21 -5.72
N ILE A 19 -5.11 23.26 -6.59
CA ILE A 19 -5.29 23.42 -8.04
C ILE A 19 -6.77 23.28 -8.38
N TYR A 20 -7.29 24.15 -9.24
CA TYR A 20 -8.69 24.11 -9.70
C TYR A 20 -8.79 23.40 -11.05
N HIS A 21 -9.69 22.42 -11.16
CA HIS A 21 -9.90 21.69 -12.42
C HIS A 21 -10.63 22.55 -13.48
N LYS A 22 -9.90 22.98 -14.52
CA LYS A 22 -10.47 23.47 -15.79
C LYS A 22 -10.11 22.47 -16.89
N TRP A 23 -11.10 22.08 -17.70
CA TRP A 23 -11.00 20.93 -18.61
C TRP A 23 -9.78 21.01 -19.53
N GLY A 24 -9.09 19.87 -19.68
CA GLY A 24 -7.83 19.73 -20.43
C GLY A 24 -6.57 19.64 -19.57
N SER A 25 -6.52 20.31 -18.40
CA SER A 25 -5.29 20.32 -17.57
C SER A 25 -4.99 18.99 -16.89
N LEU A 26 -6.02 18.25 -16.46
CA LEU A 26 -5.83 16.95 -15.79
C LEU A 26 -5.32 15.88 -16.75
N ARG A 27 -5.79 15.89 -18.01
CA ARG A 27 -5.33 14.95 -19.04
C ARG A 27 -3.84 15.09 -19.35
N ALA A 28 -3.30 16.31 -19.28
CA ALA A 28 -1.86 16.53 -19.39
C ALA A 28 -1.09 15.94 -18.19
N LEU A 29 -1.65 16.00 -16.97
CA LEU A 29 -1.03 15.41 -15.77
C LEU A 29 -0.93 13.87 -15.85
N GLU A 30 -1.96 13.22 -16.39
CA GLU A 30 -1.97 11.78 -16.65
C GLU A 30 -0.89 11.38 -17.66
N GLU A 31 -0.82 12.09 -18.79
CA GLU A 31 0.19 11.84 -19.83
C GLU A 31 1.63 12.14 -19.39
N TYR A 32 1.83 13.02 -18.40
CA TYR A 32 3.12 13.22 -17.73
C TYR A 32 3.43 12.20 -16.60
N ASN A 33 2.65 11.11 -16.52
CA ASN A 33 2.92 9.92 -15.70
C ASN A 33 3.06 10.22 -14.19
N ILE A 34 2.27 11.17 -13.67
CA ILE A 34 2.24 11.50 -12.25
C ILE A 34 1.36 10.48 -11.50
N LYS A 35 1.94 9.30 -11.23
CA LYS A 35 1.33 8.16 -10.53
C LYS A 35 0.77 8.45 -9.12
N THR A 36 0.93 9.66 -8.59
CA THR A 36 0.42 10.07 -7.27
C THR A 36 -1.00 10.66 -7.32
N ILE A 37 -1.60 10.83 -8.50
CA ILE A 37 -3.04 11.12 -8.61
C ILE A 37 -3.80 9.79 -8.52
N PHE A 38 -4.24 9.42 -7.31
CA PHE A 38 -5.19 8.33 -7.13
C PHE A 38 -6.53 8.69 -7.79
N ASN A 39 -7.00 7.85 -8.72
CA ASN A 39 -8.30 7.92 -9.39
C ASN A 39 -8.66 9.29 -10.01
N SER A 40 -8.01 9.63 -11.13
CA SER A 40 -8.35 10.82 -11.93
C SER A 40 -9.79 10.84 -12.44
N ASP A 41 -10.41 9.68 -12.69
CA ASP A 41 -11.80 9.50 -13.16
C ASP A 41 -12.88 10.19 -12.30
N TYR A 42 -12.56 10.57 -11.05
CA TYR A 42 -13.51 11.14 -10.09
C TYR A 42 -13.31 12.64 -9.82
N VAL A 43 -12.37 13.30 -10.51
CA VAL A 43 -12.07 14.74 -10.30
C VAL A 43 -13.05 15.63 -11.07
N LEU A 44 -14.02 16.21 -10.36
CA LEU A 44 -15.05 17.08 -10.94
C LEU A 44 -14.52 18.50 -11.21
N ALA A 45 -15.14 19.18 -12.19
CA ALA A 45 -14.81 20.57 -12.51
C ALA A 45 -14.99 21.49 -11.30
N GLY A 46 -14.00 22.35 -11.05
CA GLY A 46 -13.97 23.24 -9.88
C GLY A 46 -13.56 22.60 -8.54
N GLN A 47 -13.35 21.28 -8.46
CA GLN A 47 -12.72 20.67 -7.28
C GLN A 47 -11.28 21.18 -7.09
N LYS A 48 -10.82 21.15 -5.83
CA LYS A 48 -9.48 21.56 -5.42
C LYS A 48 -8.61 20.33 -5.17
N VAL A 49 -7.68 20.05 -6.09
CA VAL A 49 -6.70 18.97 -5.95
C VAL A 49 -5.41 19.55 -5.37
N PHE A 50 -4.83 18.91 -4.36
CA PHE A 50 -3.63 19.39 -3.68
C PHE A 50 -2.38 18.62 -4.13
N PHE A 51 -1.30 19.33 -4.45
CA PHE A 51 -0.06 18.72 -4.95
C PHE A 51 1.16 19.09 -4.08
N PRO A 52 2.14 18.17 -3.90
CA PRO A 52 3.41 18.47 -3.25
C PRO A 52 4.17 19.62 -3.92
N THR A 53 4.69 20.55 -3.11
CA THR A 53 5.40 21.75 -3.58
C THR A 53 6.59 21.44 -4.49
N VAL A 54 7.26 20.30 -4.31
CA VAL A 54 8.37 19.85 -5.18
C VAL A 54 7.91 19.66 -6.63
N ILE A 55 6.75 19.01 -6.84
CA ILE A 55 6.16 18.78 -8.17
C ILE A 55 5.76 20.13 -8.79
N VAL A 56 5.12 21.01 -8.02
CA VAL A 56 4.75 22.36 -8.48
C VAL A 56 5.98 23.19 -8.88
N ARG A 57 7.07 23.12 -8.10
CA ARG A 57 8.34 23.79 -8.44
C ARG A 57 8.98 23.21 -9.71
N PHE A 58 8.96 21.88 -9.88
CA PHE A 58 9.46 21.21 -11.10
C PHE A 58 8.67 21.62 -12.34
N LEU A 59 7.33 21.52 -12.31
CA LEU A 59 6.48 21.88 -13.44
C LEU A 59 6.59 23.38 -13.80
N LYS A 60 6.72 24.26 -12.79
CA LYS A 60 6.93 25.70 -13.03
C LYS A 60 8.32 25.98 -13.63
N LYS A 61 9.39 25.34 -13.13
CA LYS A 61 10.76 25.49 -13.69
C LYS A 61 10.80 25.12 -15.17
N ASN A 62 10.09 24.06 -15.54
CA ASN A 62 10.02 23.58 -16.93
C ASN A 62 8.89 24.24 -17.76
N ASN A 63 8.36 25.38 -17.32
CA ASN A 63 7.39 26.21 -18.04
C ASN A 63 6.04 25.53 -18.41
N ALA A 64 5.79 24.31 -17.93
CA ALA A 64 4.60 23.50 -18.22
C ALA A 64 3.33 24.01 -17.52
N ILE A 65 3.49 24.78 -16.45
CA ILE A 65 2.39 25.45 -15.74
C ILE A 65 2.60 26.95 -15.62
N LEU A 66 1.48 27.68 -15.60
CA LEU A 66 1.37 29.05 -15.13
C LEU A 66 0.70 29.04 -13.75
N ILE A 67 1.06 29.99 -12.89
CA ILE A 67 0.42 30.19 -11.59
C ILE A 67 -0.19 31.60 -11.57
N SER A 68 -1.48 31.70 -11.28
CA SER A 68 -2.23 32.96 -11.26
C SER A 68 -1.87 33.81 -10.02
N LYS A 69 -2.25 35.10 -10.04
CA LYS A 69 -2.15 35.98 -8.86
C LYS A 69 -2.94 35.45 -7.64
N ASN A 70 -3.92 34.57 -7.88
CA ASN A 70 -4.74 33.93 -6.85
C ASN A 70 -4.20 32.55 -6.42
N ASN A 71 -2.96 32.20 -6.82
CA ASN A 71 -2.32 30.89 -6.65
C ASN A 71 -3.00 29.71 -7.38
N GLU A 72 -3.82 29.98 -8.40
CA GLU A 72 -4.43 28.93 -9.23
C GLU A 72 -3.40 28.40 -10.23
N ILE A 73 -3.35 27.09 -10.46
CA ILE A 73 -2.39 26.49 -11.40
C ILE A 73 -3.08 26.12 -12.72
N PHE A 74 -2.59 26.67 -13.82
CA PHE A 74 -3.03 26.38 -15.18
C PHE A 74 -1.93 25.63 -15.94
N PHE A 75 -2.30 24.59 -16.68
CA PHE A 75 -1.36 23.81 -17.48
C PHE A 75 -1.32 24.35 -18.91
N LYS A 76 -0.13 24.43 -19.50
CA LYS A 76 0.04 24.76 -20.92
C LYS A 76 -0.25 23.55 -21.78
N ASN A 77 -0.71 23.79 -23.00
CA ASN A 77 -1.06 22.71 -23.92
C ASN A 77 0.20 22.03 -24.50
N LYS A 78 0.07 20.79 -24.95
CA LYS A 78 1.18 19.83 -25.08
C LYS A 78 2.23 20.14 -26.17
N THR A 79 1.97 21.09 -27.07
CA THR A 79 2.82 21.35 -28.25
C THR A 79 4.24 21.81 -27.95
N ASP A 80 4.46 22.47 -26.81
CA ASP A 80 5.70 23.25 -26.58
C ASP A 80 6.65 22.66 -25.52
N THR A 81 6.37 21.47 -24.96
CA THR A 81 7.11 20.96 -23.79
C THR A 81 7.52 19.47 -23.90
N ASN A 82 8.72 19.22 -24.42
CA ASN A 82 9.39 17.91 -24.33
C ASN A 82 9.93 17.67 -22.91
N LEU A 83 9.08 17.15 -22.02
CA LEU A 83 9.43 16.85 -20.63
C LEU A 83 9.65 15.35 -20.38
N ARG A 84 10.85 15.00 -19.93
CA ARG A 84 11.14 13.75 -19.22
C ARG A 84 11.44 14.05 -17.77
N LEU A 85 10.85 13.29 -16.85
CA LEU A 85 11.28 13.26 -15.45
C LEU A 85 12.68 12.63 -15.38
N PRO A 86 13.58 13.12 -14.51
CA PRO A 86 14.80 12.38 -14.21
C PRO A 86 14.42 11.04 -13.58
N ALA A 87 15.01 9.95 -14.07
CA ALA A 87 14.84 8.65 -13.45
C ALA A 87 15.45 8.67 -12.04
N HIS A 88 14.83 7.95 -11.09
CA HIS A 88 15.49 7.64 -9.82
C HIS A 88 16.72 6.77 -10.10
N GLN A 89 17.90 7.38 -10.05
CA GLN A 89 19.15 6.64 -9.93
C GLN A 89 19.23 6.07 -8.51
N ASN A 90 19.41 4.75 -8.40
CA ASN A 90 19.76 4.12 -7.14
C ASN A 90 21.23 4.41 -6.86
N SER A 91 21.51 5.52 -6.17
CA SER A 91 22.84 5.82 -5.64
C SER A 91 23.12 4.92 -4.44
N GLU A 92 24.23 4.19 -4.48
CA GLU A 92 24.71 3.41 -3.33
C GLU A 92 25.07 4.34 -2.16
N VAL A 93 24.71 3.96 -0.94
CA VAL A 93 25.05 4.72 0.26
C VAL A 93 26.47 4.36 0.72
N GLN A 94 27.46 5.11 0.23
CA GLN A 94 28.77 5.18 0.87
C GLN A 94 28.80 6.33 1.89
N ASN A 95 29.28 6.05 3.10
CA ASN A 95 29.51 7.07 4.12
C ASN A 95 30.68 7.98 3.72
N PRO A 96 30.61 9.27 4.10
CA PRO A 96 31.80 9.94 4.64
C PRO A 96 31.54 10.56 6.02
N LEU A 97 32.47 10.31 6.94
CA LEU A 97 32.71 11.13 8.13
C LEU A 97 33.75 12.20 7.78
N GLN A 98 33.53 13.44 8.22
CA GLN A 98 34.53 14.54 8.35
C GLN A 98 35.19 14.98 7.01
N GLU A 99 35.48 16.26 6.74
CA GLU A 99 35.99 17.28 7.67
C GLU A 99 35.60 18.73 7.26
N ASN A 100 36.44 19.73 7.55
CA ASN A 100 36.08 21.14 7.75
C ASN A 100 36.03 22.06 6.49
N PRO A 101 35.41 23.27 6.59
CA PRO A 101 35.18 24.18 5.46
C PRO A 101 36.19 25.36 5.32
N LEU A 102 36.37 25.82 4.08
CA LEU A 102 36.90 27.13 3.64
C LEU A 102 36.08 27.51 2.36
N LEU A 103 35.52 28.71 2.08
CA LEU A 103 35.65 30.12 2.51
C LEU A 103 36.37 31.00 1.45
N VAL A 104 35.57 31.74 0.65
CA VAL A 104 35.90 33.00 -0.07
C VAL A 104 36.91 32.80 -1.25
N GLU A 105 36.93 33.58 -2.36
CA GLU A 105 36.45 34.94 -2.65
C GLU A 105 35.74 35.11 -4.04
N ILE A 106 35.45 36.37 -4.41
CA ILE A 106 34.71 36.83 -5.60
C ILE A 106 35.58 37.82 -6.38
N THR A 107 35.59 37.79 -7.72
CA THR A 107 35.53 39.02 -8.56
C THR A 107 35.26 38.73 -10.04
N LYS A 108 34.87 39.78 -10.78
CA LYS A 108 34.72 39.83 -12.25
C LYS A 108 35.88 40.61 -12.88
N SER A 109 36.07 40.44 -14.18
CA SER A 109 36.36 41.55 -15.10
C SER A 109 35.84 41.22 -16.51
N ASP A 110 35.47 42.23 -17.28
CA ASP A 110 34.85 42.13 -18.61
C ASP A 110 35.85 42.45 -19.76
N ASP A 111 35.36 42.38 -21.01
CA ASP A 111 35.80 43.10 -22.22
C ASP A 111 37.16 42.86 -22.94
N SER A 112 37.07 42.08 -24.04
CA SER A 112 37.29 42.54 -25.43
C SER A 112 38.69 42.68 -26.07
N SER A 113 38.73 42.48 -27.41
CA SER A 113 39.77 42.91 -28.39
C SER A 113 41.17 42.24 -28.30
N GLU A 114 42.03 42.15 -29.33
CA GLU A 114 41.85 42.06 -30.80
C GLU A 114 43.13 41.46 -31.48
N ASN A 115 42.97 40.95 -32.71
CA ASN A 115 43.95 40.90 -33.83
C ASN A 115 45.27 40.06 -33.86
N SER A 116 45.63 39.66 -35.11
CA SER A 116 46.97 39.42 -35.71
C SER A 116 47.82 38.13 -35.53
N ASN A 117 47.66 37.20 -36.49
CA ASN A 117 48.65 36.55 -37.39
C ASN A 117 50.17 36.39 -37.06
N SER A 118 50.64 35.13 -37.02
CA SER A 118 51.72 34.54 -37.87
C SER A 118 51.70 32.98 -37.69
N VAL A 119 51.95 32.05 -38.62
CA VAL A 119 52.61 31.92 -39.95
C VAL A 119 54.03 31.30 -39.88
N ASP A 120 54.35 30.44 -40.88
CA ASP A 120 55.54 29.58 -41.12
C ASP A 120 55.61 28.24 -40.33
N GLU A 121 56.17 27.09 -40.80
CA GLU A 121 56.55 26.52 -42.13
C GLU A 121 56.92 25.00 -41.91
N LYS A 122 57.15 24.03 -42.85
CA LYS A 122 57.09 23.89 -44.34
C LYS A 122 56.99 22.38 -44.74
N ASN A 123 56.10 22.01 -45.69
CA ASN A 123 56.15 20.82 -46.59
C ASN A 123 56.25 19.40 -45.92
N ILE A 124 56.21 18.20 -46.57
CA ILE A 124 56.30 17.72 -47.98
C ILE A 124 55.15 16.69 -48.29
N SER A 125 54.96 16.41 -49.59
CA SER A 125 54.03 15.53 -50.32
C SER A 125 53.99 14.02 -49.92
N THR A 126 53.24 13.09 -50.56
CA THR A 126 52.51 13.06 -51.86
C THR A 126 51.32 12.08 -51.87
N GLU A 127 50.38 12.30 -52.79
CA GLU A 127 49.43 11.38 -53.45
C GLU A 127 49.21 9.92 -52.97
N ASN A 128 47.94 9.54 -52.84
CA ASN A 128 47.36 8.53 -53.75
C ASN A 128 45.81 8.62 -53.81
N SER A 129 45.24 8.93 -54.99
CA SER A 129 43.81 9.18 -55.16
C SER A 129 43.06 7.98 -55.78
N LYS A 130 42.44 7.14 -54.94
CA LYS A 130 41.57 6.05 -55.41
C LYS A 130 40.08 6.44 -55.38
N LYS A 131 39.55 6.73 -56.56
CA LYS A 131 38.17 7.13 -56.83
C LYS A 131 37.18 5.96 -56.64
N VAL A 132 36.66 5.79 -55.43
CA VAL A 132 35.58 4.82 -55.15
C VAL A 132 34.23 5.40 -55.58
N VAL A 133 33.61 4.79 -56.59
CA VAL A 133 32.23 5.11 -56.99
C VAL A 133 31.28 4.27 -56.14
N ILE A 134 30.49 4.93 -55.27
CA ILE A 134 29.45 4.25 -54.48
C ILE A 134 28.17 4.21 -55.31
N ASN A 135 27.73 3.01 -55.65
CA ASN A 135 26.50 2.78 -56.41
C ASN A 135 25.27 2.91 -55.47
N LEU A 136 24.44 3.92 -55.69
CA LEU A 136 23.17 4.12 -54.97
C LEU A 136 22.03 3.43 -55.71
N ASN A 137 21.88 2.12 -55.49
CA ASN A 137 20.68 1.34 -55.85
C ASN A 137 20.58 0.07 -54.98
N GLU A 138 19.38 -0.52 -54.93
CA GLU A 138 19.04 -1.73 -54.13
C GLU A 138 19.08 -1.60 -52.59
N THR A 139 18.51 -0.52 -52.02
CA THR A 139 17.91 -0.64 -50.67
C THR A 139 16.65 -1.50 -50.77
N LYS A 140 16.81 -2.82 -50.65
CA LYS A 140 15.70 -3.78 -50.72
C LYS A 140 14.67 -3.50 -49.62
N SER A 141 13.40 -3.66 -49.97
CA SER A 141 12.28 -3.53 -49.03
C SER A 141 12.41 -4.59 -47.94
N SER A 142 12.99 -4.20 -46.80
CA SER A 142 12.96 -5.00 -45.58
C SER A 142 11.51 -5.15 -45.17
N GLN A 143 11.05 -6.39 -44.99
CA GLN A 143 9.67 -6.65 -44.62
C GLN A 143 9.32 -5.89 -43.35
N VAL A 144 8.28 -5.05 -43.42
CA VAL A 144 7.63 -4.54 -42.21
C VAL A 144 6.88 -5.72 -41.61
N GLU A 145 7.59 -6.53 -40.82
CA GLU A 145 6.95 -7.42 -39.87
C GLU A 145 5.99 -6.56 -39.05
N ASN A 146 4.70 -6.92 -39.08
CA ASN A 146 3.70 -6.24 -38.28
C ASN A 146 4.06 -6.48 -36.82
N PHE A 147 4.68 -5.45 -36.20
CA PHE A 147 4.96 -5.35 -34.78
C PHE A 147 3.63 -5.22 -34.02
N LYS A 148 2.80 -6.28 -34.07
CA LYS A 148 1.75 -6.51 -33.09
C LYS A 148 2.46 -6.54 -31.74
N PRO A 149 2.24 -5.56 -30.84
CA PRO A 149 2.87 -5.60 -29.54
C PRO A 149 2.41 -6.88 -28.87
N LYS A 150 3.36 -7.79 -28.60
CA LYS A 150 3.08 -9.05 -27.90
C LYS A 150 2.39 -8.65 -26.59
N PRO A 151 1.13 -9.08 -26.34
CA PRO A 151 0.37 -8.56 -25.22
C PRO A 151 1.13 -8.87 -23.94
N VAL A 152 1.40 -7.83 -23.15
CA VAL A 152 2.25 -7.91 -21.94
C VAL A 152 1.62 -8.81 -20.87
N ILE A 153 0.31 -9.04 -20.98
CA ILE A 153 -0.47 -10.02 -20.25
C ILE A 153 -0.82 -11.14 -21.24
N ALA A 154 -0.47 -12.39 -20.94
CA ALA A 154 -0.88 -13.52 -21.77
C ALA A 154 -2.38 -13.81 -21.60
N GLU A 155 -3.07 -14.15 -22.70
CA GLU A 155 -4.54 -14.36 -22.77
C GLU A 155 -5.04 -15.62 -22.01
N THR A 156 -4.24 -16.17 -21.09
CA THR A 156 -4.46 -17.48 -20.45
C THR A 156 -4.73 -17.44 -18.95
N GLU A 157 -4.72 -16.26 -18.31
CA GLU A 157 -5.05 -16.11 -16.88
C GLU A 157 -6.47 -15.54 -16.71
N LYS A 158 -7.43 -16.47 -16.59
CA LYS A 158 -8.88 -16.20 -16.66
C LYS A 158 -9.54 -15.65 -15.39
N GLU A 159 -8.82 -15.53 -14.28
CA GLU A 159 -9.29 -14.88 -13.07
C GLU A 159 -8.23 -13.82 -12.72
N GLN A 160 -8.61 -12.53 -12.74
CA GLN A 160 -7.68 -11.43 -12.48
C GLN A 160 -7.79 -10.90 -11.05
N SER A 161 -8.99 -10.95 -10.45
CA SER A 161 -9.16 -10.70 -9.02
C SER A 161 -10.30 -11.54 -8.44
N ASN A 162 -10.37 -11.66 -7.12
CA ASN A 162 -11.51 -12.20 -6.39
C ASN A 162 -12.06 -11.13 -5.43
N LEU A 163 -13.37 -11.13 -5.22
CA LEU A 163 -14.02 -10.46 -4.10
C LEU A 163 -14.73 -11.51 -3.24
N SER A 164 -14.39 -11.55 -1.96
CA SER A 164 -14.97 -12.46 -0.98
C SER A 164 -15.70 -11.68 0.11
N ILE A 165 -16.90 -12.16 0.46
CA ILE A 165 -17.75 -11.60 1.52
C ILE A 165 -18.10 -12.76 2.45
N ALA A 166 -17.79 -12.63 3.74
CA ALA A 166 -18.17 -13.58 4.77
C ALA A 166 -18.94 -12.90 5.91
N ILE A 167 -19.87 -13.65 6.48
CA ILE A 167 -20.46 -13.41 7.80
C ILE A 167 -19.98 -14.49 8.75
N GLY A 168 -19.95 -14.21 10.05
CA GLY A 168 -19.46 -15.19 11.01
C GLY A 168 -19.83 -14.89 12.44
N SER A 169 -19.47 -15.84 13.30
CA SER A 169 -19.68 -15.79 14.75
C SER A 169 -18.52 -16.47 15.45
N GLY A 170 -18.23 -16.04 16.66
CA GLY A 170 -17.11 -16.56 17.43
C GLY A 170 -17.32 -16.43 18.93
N TYR A 171 -16.25 -16.71 19.65
CA TYR A 171 -16.18 -16.66 21.10
C TYR A 171 -14.78 -16.22 21.51
N SER A 172 -14.69 -15.18 22.34
CA SER A 172 -13.45 -14.61 22.84
C SER A 172 -13.35 -14.81 24.36
N ARG A 173 -12.17 -15.20 24.82
CA ARG A 173 -11.78 -15.22 26.22
C ARG A 173 -10.59 -14.30 26.43
N ILE A 174 -10.66 -13.42 27.44
CA ILE A 174 -9.56 -12.56 27.88
C ILE A 174 -9.25 -12.89 29.34
N ASP A 175 -8.04 -13.36 29.59
CA ASP A 175 -7.47 -13.56 30.92
C ASP A 175 -6.45 -12.44 31.19
N SER A 176 -6.66 -11.64 32.23
CA SER A 176 -5.79 -10.52 32.61
C SER A 176 -5.36 -10.58 34.08
N ILE A 177 -4.11 -10.22 34.33
CA ILE A 177 -3.48 -10.17 35.65
C ILE A 177 -3.05 -8.73 35.91
N MET A 178 -3.51 -8.16 37.03
CA MET A 178 -3.28 -6.79 37.49
C MET A 178 -2.70 -6.80 38.90
N ASN A 179 -2.10 -5.69 39.34
CA ASN A 179 -1.69 -5.53 40.74
C ASN A 179 -2.87 -5.59 41.73
N SER A 180 -4.09 -5.25 41.28
CA SER A 180 -5.33 -5.34 42.09
C SER A 180 -6.02 -6.71 42.06
N GLY A 181 -5.53 -7.68 41.27
CA GLY A 181 -6.12 -9.02 41.18
C GLY A 181 -6.14 -9.60 39.77
N LYS A 182 -7.03 -10.55 39.51
CA LYS A 182 -7.19 -11.20 38.19
C LYS A 182 -8.59 -10.94 37.64
N ALA A 183 -8.68 -10.71 36.35
CA ALA A 183 -9.95 -10.59 35.62
C ALA A 183 -10.02 -11.66 34.53
N VAL A 184 -11.17 -12.33 34.45
CA VAL A 184 -11.46 -13.33 33.41
C VAL A 184 -12.76 -12.92 32.73
N LEU A 185 -12.68 -12.59 31.46
CA LEU A 185 -13.82 -12.18 30.64
C LEU A 185 -14.04 -13.20 29.52
N LEU A 186 -15.30 -13.51 29.30
CA LEU A 186 -15.79 -14.43 28.28
C LEU A 186 -16.80 -13.67 27.41
N SER A 187 -16.77 -13.80 26.10
CA SER A 187 -17.82 -13.23 25.27
C SER A 187 -19.08 -14.12 25.31
N LYS A 188 -20.23 -13.53 24.98
CA LYS A 188 -21.34 -14.28 24.36
C LYS A 188 -20.98 -14.50 22.87
N PRO A 189 -21.74 -15.28 22.08
CA PRO A 189 -21.46 -15.44 20.66
C PRO A 189 -21.30 -14.08 19.97
N THR A 190 -20.15 -13.88 19.32
CA THR A 190 -19.86 -12.63 18.60
C THR A 190 -20.60 -12.61 17.27
N SER A 191 -20.63 -11.45 16.62
CA SER A 191 -21.07 -11.36 15.23
C SER A 191 -20.05 -10.56 14.45
N ASN A 192 -19.60 -11.11 13.32
CA ASN A 192 -18.56 -10.50 12.49
C ASN A 192 -18.90 -10.55 11.00
N ILE A 193 -18.26 -9.64 10.25
CA ILE A 193 -18.34 -9.49 8.81
C ILE A 193 -16.91 -9.31 8.30
N LYS A 194 -16.56 -9.97 7.20
CA LYS A 194 -15.26 -9.87 6.54
C LYS A 194 -15.44 -9.60 5.05
N LEU A 195 -14.67 -8.66 4.53
CA LEU A 195 -14.56 -8.32 3.11
C LEU A 195 -13.10 -8.52 2.70
N ASP A 196 -12.85 -9.39 1.73
CA ASP A 196 -11.51 -9.61 1.18
C ASP A 196 -11.54 -9.36 -0.33
N TRP A 197 -10.61 -8.54 -0.81
CA TRP A 197 -10.32 -8.41 -2.23
C TRP A 197 -8.92 -8.92 -2.51
N GLU A 198 -8.77 -9.75 -3.53
CA GLU A 198 -7.51 -10.36 -3.95
C GLU A 198 -7.24 -9.97 -5.41
N GLN A 199 -6.11 -9.35 -5.70
CA GLN A 199 -5.60 -9.19 -7.06
C GLN A 199 -4.62 -10.34 -7.37
N LEU A 200 -4.95 -11.12 -8.39
CA LEU A 200 -4.06 -12.15 -8.93
C LEU A 200 -3.11 -11.48 -9.94
N TRP A 201 -1.81 -11.71 -9.77
CA TRP A 201 -0.76 -11.18 -10.68
C TRP A 201 -0.09 -12.30 -11.47
N SER A 202 -0.14 -13.52 -10.94
CA SER A 202 0.08 -14.78 -11.65
C SER A 202 -0.58 -15.91 -10.85
N LYS A 203 -0.52 -17.14 -11.36
CA LYS A 203 -0.89 -18.37 -10.61
C LYS A 203 -0.17 -18.53 -9.27
N ASP A 204 1.01 -17.93 -9.13
CA ASP A 204 1.94 -18.15 -8.02
C ASP A 204 2.20 -16.88 -7.17
N PHE A 205 1.54 -15.75 -7.50
CA PHE A 205 1.66 -14.49 -6.76
C PHE A 205 0.36 -13.68 -6.79
N HIS A 206 -0.11 -13.27 -5.61
CA HIS A 206 -1.28 -12.41 -5.44
C HIS A 206 -1.09 -11.39 -4.32
N THR A 207 -1.89 -10.31 -4.35
CA THR A 207 -1.92 -9.29 -3.30
C THR A 207 -3.33 -9.07 -2.82
N SER A 208 -3.54 -8.93 -1.51
CA SER A 208 -4.88 -8.84 -0.90
C SER A 208 -5.09 -7.53 -0.13
N ILE A 209 -6.35 -7.12 -0.03
CA ILE A 209 -6.83 -6.10 0.90
C ILE A 209 -7.96 -6.75 1.72
N SER A 210 -7.84 -6.74 3.04
CA SER A 210 -8.87 -7.26 3.95
C SER A 210 -9.46 -6.13 4.78
N TRP A 211 -10.77 -6.21 5.04
CA TRP A 211 -11.46 -5.42 6.05
C TRP A 211 -12.36 -6.33 6.89
N GLY A 212 -12.36 -6.12 8.20
CA GLY A 212 -13.21 -6.85 9.14
C GLY A 212 -13.90 -5.91 10.12
N TYR A 213 -15.11 -6.31 10.51
CA TYR A 213 -15.85 -5.74 11.63
C TYR A 213 -16.33 -6.88 12.53
N GLU A 214 -16.18 -6.74 13.84
CA GLU A 214 -16.68 -7.69 14.83
C GLU A 214 -17.28 -6.98 16.04
N SER A 215 -18.38 -7.52 16.57
CA SER A 215 -19.06 -6.99 17.75
C SER A 215 -19.04 -8.05 18.86
N ILE A 216 -18.37 -7.72 19.98
CA ILE A 216 -18.03 -8.65 21.07
C ILE A 216 -18.69 -8.19 22.38
N PRO A 217 -19.80 -8.81 22.80
CA PRO A 217 -20.40 -8.60 24.12
C PRO A 217 -19.73 -9.50 25.18
N PHE A 218 -18.93 -8.91 26.07
CA PHE A 218 -18.30 -9.60 27.20
C PHE A 218 -19.23 -9.74 28.42
N GLN A 219 -18.95 -10.78 29.20
CA GLN A 219 -19.43 -11.06 30.56
C GLN A 219 -18.25 -11.61 31.37
N SER A 220 -18.24 -11.45 32.70
CA SER A 220 -17.14 -12.00 33.50
C SER A 220 -17.43 -13.44 33.93
N ALA A 221 -16.38 -14.23 34.10
CA ALA A 221 -16.46 -15.54 34.73
C ALA A 221 -16.46 -15.46 36.27
N ASN A 222 -15.73 -14.49 36.85
CA ASN A 222 -15.36 -14.45 38.27
C ASN A 222 -15.54 -13.07 38.92
N VAL A 223 -15.89 -12.05 38.13
CA VAL A 223 -16.03 -10.64 38.53
C VAL A 223 -17.51 -10.24 38.34
N GLY A 224 -17.95 -9.10 38.87
CA GLY A 224 -19.34 -8.64 38.77
C GLY A 224 -19.67 -8.00 37.41
N SER A 225 -20.09 -6.73 37.44
CA SER A 225 -20.46 -5.99 36.24
C SER A 225 -19.26 -5.65 35.35
N ILE A 226 -19.54 -5.34 34.09
CA ILE A 226 -18.55 -4.83 33.13
C ILE A 226 -19.06 -3.51 32.58
N TYR A 227 -18.23 -2.47 32.66
CA TYR A 227 -18.50 -1.21 31.98
C TYR A 227 -18.06 -1.30 30.50
N ASN A 228 -18.86 -0.73 29.59
CA ASN A 228 -18.71 -0.90 28.13
C ASN A 228 -18.58 -2.38 27.71
N ASN A 229 -19.51 -3.23 28.19
CA ASN A 229 -19.44 -4.67 27.97
C ASN A 229 -19.50 -5.10 26.49
N ARG A 230 -20.12 -4.29 25.61
CA ARG A 230 -20.11 -4.51 24.16
C ARG A 230 -19.01 -3.68 23.50
N GLN A 231 -17.98 -4.37 23.03
CA GLN A 231 -16.90 -3.81 22.23
C GLN A 231 -17.21 -3.97 20.74
N ASN A 232 -16.85 -2.99 19.92
CA ASN A 232 -16.93 -3.07 18.46
C ASN A 232 -15.51 -2.90 17.94
N LEU A 233 -15.03 -3.87 17.17
CA LEU A 233 -13.65 -3.95 16.72
C LEU A 233 -13.61 -3.92 15.21
N THR A 234 -12.74 -3.08 14.67
CA THR A 234 -12.43 -3.00 13.25
C THR A 234 -11.04 -3.56 12.96
N HIS A 235 -10.88 -4.00 11.73
CA HIS A 235 -9.65 -4.59 11.23
C HIS A 235 -9.45 -4.18 9.76
N PHE A 236 -8.22 -3.85 9.39
CA PHE A 236 -7.80 -3.61 8.01
C PHE A 236 -6.42 -4.25 7.75
N GLU A 237 -6.22 -4.83 6.57
CA GLU A 237 -4.96 -5.48 6.18
C GLU A 237 -4.61 -5.26 4.70
N LEU A 238 -3.31 -5.22 4.42
CA LEU A 238 -2.71 -5.36 3.10
C LEU A 238 -1.80 -6.60 3.10
N GLY A 239 -1.93 -7.46 2.10
CA GLY A 239 -1.22 -8.75 2.01
C GLY A 239 -0.47 -8.95 0.70
N LEU A 240 0.67 -9.64 0.78
CA LEU A 240 1.45 -10.16 -0.34
C LEU A 240 1.60 -11.69 -0.15
N SER A 241 1.20 -12.48 -1.13
CA SER A 241 1.19 -13.95 -1.02
C SER A 241 1.81 -14.61 -2.24
N SER A 242 2.58 -15.69 -2.04
CA SER A 242 3.18 -16.47 -3.12
C SER A 242 3.16 -17.98 -2.85
N LEU A 243 3.03 -18.76 -3.92
CA LEU A 243 3.10 -20.22 -3.89
C LEU A 243 4.57 -20.65 -3.84
N PHE A 244 5.02 -21.19 -2.70
CA PHE A 244 6.42 -21.57 -2.50
C PHE A 244 6.72 -23.02 -2.94
N PHE A 245 5.75 -23.91 -2.78
CA PHE A 245 5.72 -25.27 -3.35
C PHE A 245 4.31 -25.57 -3.83
N ASN A 246 4.12 -26.57 -4.70
CA ASN A 246 2.88 -26.93 -5.44
C ASN A 246 1.51 -26.80 -4.74
N LYS A 247 1.44 -26.75 -3.41
CA LYS A 247 0.21 -26.48 -2.64
C LYS A 247 0.38 -25.55 -1.42
N LEU A 248 1.60 -25.10 -1.12
CA LEU A 248 1.93 -24.29 0.07
C LEU A 248 2.10 -22.82 -0.32
N TRP A 249 1.17 -22.00 0.14
CA TRP A 249 1.22 -20.55 0.07
C TRP A 249 1.91 -19.96 1.30
N PHE A 250 2.88 -19.10 1.07
CA PHE A 250 3.43 -18.19 2.06
C PHE A 250 2.81 -16.81 1.87
N GLY A 251 2.33 -16.19 2.95
CA GLY A 251 1.79 -14.83 2.94
C GLY A 251 2.45 -13.93 3.97
N LEU A 252 2.74 -12.70 3.59
CA LEU A 252 3.23 -11.62 4.45
C LEU A 252 2.23 -10.47 4.40
N TYR A 253 1.73 -10.07 5.57
CA TYR A 253 0.66 -9.10 5.70
C TYR A 253 1.01 -8.01 6.71
N PHE A 254 0.49 -6.81 6.46
CA PHE A 254 0.62 -5.64 7.31
C PHE A 254 -0.77 -5.03 7.53
N GLY A 255 -1.12 -4.73 8.77
CA GLY A 255 -2.47 -4.28 9.07
C GLY A 255 -2.60 -3.53 10.39
N GLN A 256 -3.83 -3.16 10.68
CA GLN A 256 -4.26 -2.63 11.95
C GLN A 256 -5.46 -3.44 12.44
N LYS A 257 -5.51 -3.76 13.73
CA LYS A 257 -6.69 -4.38 14.36
C LYS A 257 -6.92 -3.81 15.74
N GLU A 258 -8.19 -3.61 16.09
CA GLU A 258 -8.57 -3.21 17.44
C GLU A 258 -8.53 -4.41 18.39
N ASN A 259 -7.75 -4.29 19.46
CA ASN A 259 -7.66 -5.28 20.54
C ASN A 259 -8.30 -4.70 21.80
N VAL A 260 -8.99 -5.55 22.57
CA VAL A 260 -9.64 -5.16 23.82
C VAL A 260 -8.68 -5.37 24.98
N PHE A 261 -8.50 -4.34 25.81
CA PHE A 261 -7.69 -4.37 27.02
C PHE A 261 -8.55 -4.14 28.27
N ILE A 262 -8.24 -4.87 29.34
CA ILE A 262 -8.81 -4.64 30.67
C ILE A 262 -7.94 -3.58 31.36
N THR A 263 -8.51 -2.40 31.59
CA THR A 263 -7.77 -1.21 32.05
C THR A 263 -7.89 -0.99 33.56
N SER A 264 -8.96 -1.47 34.17
CA SER A 264 -9.14 -1.48 35.62
C SER A 264 -10.06 -2.61 36.07
N ASN A 265 -9.84 -3.09 37.29
CA ASN A 265 -10.73 -3.97 38.03
C ASN A 265 -10.83 -3.44 39.47
N ILE A 266 -11.98 -2.85 39.81
CA ILE A 266 -12.24 -2.15 41.08
C ILE A 266 -13.59 -2.63 41.61
N GLN A 267 -13.65 -3.06 42.88
CA GLN A 267 -14.89 -3.47 43.56
C GLN A 267 -15.77 -4.42 42.72
N SER A 268 -15.14 -5.42 42.09
CA SER A 268 -15.79 -6.37 41.19
C SER A 268 -16.47 -5.75 39.96
N THR A 269 -15.99 -4.60 39.47
CA THR A 269 -16.33 -4.03 38.16
C THR A 269 -15.09 -3.97 37.28
N ALA A 270 -15.17 -4.51 36.06
CA ALA A 270 -14.10 -4.43 35.06
C ALA A 270 -14.37 -3.35 34.01
N THR A 271 -13.34 -2.60 33.64
CA THR A 271 -13.39 -1.56 32.59
C THR A 271 -12.68 -2.05 31.33
N LEU A 272 -13.33 -1.85 30.18
CA LEU A 272 -12.82 -2.23 28.87
C LEU A 272 -12.53 -1.03 27.97
N GLU A 273 -11.43 -1.14 27.21
CA GLU A 273 -11.03 -0.20 26.18
C GLU A 273 -10.54 -0.95 24.93
N SER A 274 -10.86 -0.43 23.75
CA SER A 274 -10.43 -0.97 22.45
C SER A 274 -9.34 -0.09 21.84
N ILE A 275 -8.17 -0.65 21.56
CA ILE A 275 -7.02 0.06 20.98
C ILE A 275 -6.64 -0.55 19.64
N ALA A 276 -6.51 0.30 18.61
CA ALA A 276 -6.10 -0.09 17.27
C ALA A 276 -4.58 -0.27 17.15
N ASN A 277 -4.06 -1.48 17.38
CA ASN A 277 -2.64 -1.80 17.19
C ASN A 277 -2.33 -2.10 15.72
N GLY A 278 -1.22 -1.54 15.22
CA GLY A 278 -0.58 -2.05 14.01
C GLY A 278 0.00 -3.45 14.24
N TYR A 279 0.11 -4.26 13.18
CA TYR A 279 0.76 -5.57 13.25
C TYR A 279 1.39 -5.99 11.92
N THR A 280 2.27 -7.00 11.99
CA THR A 280 2.78 -7.75 10.84
C THR A 280 2.48 -9.23 11.03
N ARG A 281 1.95 -9.91 10.01
CA ARG A 281 1.54 -11.32 10.06
C ARG A 281 2.25 -12.12 8.97
N LEU A 282 2.80 -13.26 9.38
CA LEU A 282 3.24 -14.34 8.49
C LEU A 282 2.16 -15.41 8.48
N SER A 283 1.85 -15.96 7.31
CA SER A 283 0.85 -17.01 7.12
C SER A 283 1.41 -18.14 6.26
N LEU A 284 1.09 -19.37 6.63
CA LEU A 284 1.40 -20.59 5.88
C LEU A 284 0.10 -21.35 5.63
N ASN A 285 -0.39 -21.34 4.38
CA ASN A 285 -1.65 -21.99 3.99
C ASN A 285 -1.39 -23.12 2.99
N SER A 286 -1.99 -24.29 3.20
CA SER A 286 -1.77 -25.46 2.36
C SER A 286 -3.08 -26.13 1.95
N GLU A 287 -3.26 -26.37 0.64
CA GLU A 287 -4.36 -27.22 0.15
C GLU A 287 -4.03 -28.69 0.42
N LEU A 288 -4.63 -29.28 1.45
CA LEU A 288 -4.39 -30.70 1.76
C LEU A 288 -5.04 -31.62 0.73
N ILE A 289 -6.33 -31.40 0.45
CA ILE A 289 -7.16 -32.28 -0.38
C ILE A 289 -7.97 -31.44 -1.36
N ARG A 290 -7.99 -31.84 -2.64
CA ARG A 290 -8.92 -31.32 -3.66
C ARG A 290 -9.57 -32.46 -4.40
N ARG A 291 -10.90 -32.46 -4.45
CA ARG A 291 -11.73 -33.47 -5.14
C ARG A 291 -12.75 -32.77 -6.04
N LYS A 292 -12.47 -32.76 -7.34
CA LYS A 292 -13.23 -32.00 -8.36
C LYS A 292 -13.28 -30.50 -8.04
N LYS A 293 -14.35 -30.06 -7.37
CA LYS A 293 -14.66 -28.66 -7.03
C LYS A 293 -14.63 -28.37 -5.53
N LEU A 294 -14.41 -29.38 -4.69
CA LEU A 294 -14.24 -29.25 -3.24
C LEU A 294 -12.75 -29.24 -2.90
N SER A 295 -12.28 -28.23 -2.18
CA SER A 295 -10.93 -28.14 -1.62
C SER A 295 -10.96 -27.94 -0.11
N PHE A 296 -9.98 -28.53 0.58
CA PHE A 296 -9.75 -28.43 2.02
C PHE A 296 -8.36 -27.84 2.27
N PHE A 297 -8.31 -26.76 3.05
CA PHE A 297 -7.09 -26.04 3.39
C PHE A 297 -6.85 -26.06 4.90
N VAL A 298 -5.57 -26.13 5.28
CA VAL A 298 -5.09 -25.79 6.63
C VAL A 298 -4.24 -24.53 6.55
N GLY A 299 -4.32 -23.67 7.57
CA GLY A 299 -3.48 -22.49 7.70
C GLY A 299 -2.91 -22.35 9.11
N VAL A 300 -1.72 -21.76 9.22
CA VAL A 300 -1.13 -21.32 10.49
C VAL A 300 -0.56 -19.93 10.30
N ASP A 301 -0.91 -19.02 11.21
CA ASP A 301 -0.41 -17.64 11.22
C ASP A 301 0.42 -17.35 12.46
N VAL A 302 1.42 -16.48 12.30
CA VAL A 302 2.16 -15.87 13.40
C VAL A 302 2.22 -14.36 13.17
N SER A 303 1.70 -13.58 14.12
CA SER A 303 1.64 -12.12 14.07
C SER A 303 2.48 -11.47 15.17
N SER A 304 3.25 -10.45 14.81
CA SER A 304 3.88 -9.51 15.74
C SER A 304 2.98 -8.29 15.90
N LEU A 305 2.55 -8.00 17.13
CA LEU A 305 1.67 -6.87 17.47
C LEU A 305 2.53 -5.69 17.93
N ALA A 306 2.31 -4.52 17.33
CA ALA A 306 3.06 -3.31 17.66
C ALA A 306 2.68 -2.79 19.05
N ALA A 307 3.68 -2.21 19.73
CA ALA A 307 3.46 -1.38 20.91
C ALA A 307 2.67 -0.12 20.53
N ASN A 308 1.95 0.44 21.49
CA ASN A 308 1.21 1.70 21.38
C ASN A 308 1.22 2.41 22.75
N SER A 309 1.00 3.73 22.80
CA SER A 309 0.99 4.50 24.06
C SER A 309 -0.29 5.33 24.15
N MET A 310 -0.94 5.29 25.30
CA MET A 310 -2.17 6.01 25.62
C MET A 310 -1.93 6.94 26.82
N GLU A 311 -2.82 7.91 27.02
CA GLU A 311 -2.75 8.85 28.16
C GLU A 311 -2.81 8.16 29.54
N SER A 312 -3.32 6.92 29.59
CA SER A 312 -3.59 6.14 30.80
C SER A 312 -2.64 4.93 31.00
N TYR A 313 -2.08 4.35 29.94
CA TYR A 313 -1.14 3.22 29.98
C TYR A 313 -0.43 3.00 28.64
N ASP A 314 0.70 2.28 28.67
CA ASP A 314 1.38 1.81 27.47
C ASP A 314 0.95 0.38 27.14
N VAL A 315 0.73 0.08 25.87
CA VAL A 315 0.60 -1.27 25.32
C VAL A 315 1.96 -1.69 24.78
N LYS A 316 2.54 -2.77 25.30
CA LYS A 316 3.84 -3.30 24.86
C LYS A 316 3.67 -4.09 23.56
N SER A 317 4.77 -4.45 22.90
CA SER A 317 4.71 -5.41 21.81
C SER A 317 4.18 -6.77 22.29
N GLY A 318 3.51 -7.48 21.40
CA GLY A 318 2.88 -8.76 21.70
C GLY A 318 2.96 -9.72 20.52
N THR A 319 2.46 -10.94 20.72
CA THR A 319 2.38 -11.96 19.66
C THR A 319 0.98 -12.54 19.58
N SER A 320 0.57 -12.90 18.37
CA SER A 320 -0.59 -13.75 18.12
C SER A 320 -0.18 -14.94 17.28
N ILE A 321 -0.77 -16.11 17.57
CA ILE A 321 -0.64 -17.33 16.78
C ILE A 321 -2.05 -17.85 16.54
N SER A 322 -2.41 -18.12 15.28
CA SER A 322 -3.68 -18.77 14.94
C SER A 322 -3.48 -20.02 14.08
N GLY A 323 -4.44 -20.93 14.15
CA GLY A 323 -4.60 -22.05 13.24
C GLY A 323 -5.99 -22.03 12.62
N GLN A 324 -6.08 -22.23 11.31
CA GLN A 324 -7.34 -22.20 10.56
C GLN A 324 -7.55 -23.45 9.70
N LEU A 325 -8.82 -23.81 9.51
CA LEU A 325 -9.28 -24.87 8.62
C LEU A 325 -10.37 -24.32 7.71
N THR A 326 -10.17 -24.39 6.40
CA THR A 326 -11.11 -23.83 5.40
C THR A 326 -11.57 -24.89 4.42
N ILE A 327 -12.89 -24.99 4.24
CA ILE A 327 -13.53 -25.81 3.22
C ILE A 327 -14.05 -24.87 2.13
N LYS A 328 -13.61 -25.03 0.87
CA LYS A 328 -14.06 -24.23 -0.28
C LYS A 328 -14.74 -25.14 -1.31
N GLN A 329 -15.95 -24.76 -1.74
CA GLN A 329 -16.72 -25.45 -2.77
C GLN A 329 -16.93 -24.51 -3.95
N GLN A 330 -16.20 -24.75 -5.04
CA GLN A 330 -16.23 -23.97 -6.28
C GLN A 330 -17.52 -24.26 -7.09
N PHE A 331 -18.10 -23.22 -7.69
CA PHE A 331 -19.17 -23.27 -8.70
C PHE A 331 -18.70 -22.59 -9.99
N ARG A 332 -19.57 -22.35 -10.98
CA ARG A 332 -19.13 -21.77 -12.28
C ARG A 332 -18.79 -20.27 -12.19
N LYS A 333 -19.42 -19.51 -11.31
CA LYS A 333 -19.28 -18.04 -11.20
C LYS A 333 -18.98 -17.53 -9.79
N PHE A 334 -18.77 -18.43 -8.82
CA PHE A 334 -18.47 -18.14 -7.43
C PHE A 334 -17.97 -19.39 -6.71
N SER A 335 -17.57 -19.27 -5.45
CA SER A 335 -17.35 -20.37 -4.51
C SER A 335 -18.09 -20.07 -3.20
N PHE A 336 -18.65 -21.09 -2.55
CA PHE A 336 -18.91 -21.02 -1.12
C PHE A 336 -17.65 -21.40 -0.34
N PHE A 337 -17.41 -20.80 0.81
CA PHE A 337 -16.39 -21.24 1.74
C PHE A 337 -16.88 -21.18 3.19
N MET A 338 -16.34 -22.08 4.02
CA MET A 338 -16.50 -22.06 5.46
C MET A 338 -15.13 -22.21 6.12
N THR A 339 -14.82 -21.33 7.07
CA THR A 339 -13.53 -21.31 7.79
C THR A 339 -13.78 -21.41 9.29
N GLY A 340 -13.05 -22.28 9.97
CA GLY A 340 -12.91 -22.27 11.43
C GLY A 340 -11.50 -21.83 11.81
N GLU A 341 -11.39 -20.91 12.77
CA GLU A 341 -10.13 -20.33 13.25
C GLU A 341 -10.04 -20.49 14.78
N TYR A 342 -8.85 -20.80 15.29
CA TYR A 342 -8.50 -20.63 16.70
C TYR A 342 -7.27 -19.72 16.82
N GLN A 343 -7.39 -18.60 17.52
CA GLN A 343 -6.32 -17.63 17.77
C GLN A 343 -5.94 -17.63 19.26
N THR A 344 -4.65 -17.50 19.54
CA THR A 344 -4.12 -17.14 20.87
C THR A 344 -3.29 -15.86 20.75
N THR A 345 -3.53 -14.88 21.61
CA THR A 345 -2.79 -13.61 21.65
C THR A 345 -2.18 -13.42 23.04
N ASN A 346 -0.93 -12.96 23.12
CA ASN A 346 -0.31 -12.51 24.37
C ASN A 346 0.23 -11.10 24.17
N GLN A 347 -0.28 -10.13 24.94
CA GLN A 347 0.18 -8.74 24.87
C GLN A 347 0.05 -8.07 26.24
N ASN A 348 1.15 -7.51 26.72
CA ASN A 348 1.21 -6.85 28.04
C ASN A 348 0.99 -5.36 27.89
N THR A 349 0.54 -4.71 28.96
CA THR A 349 0.54 -3.24 29.09
C THR A 349 1.56 -2.79 30.16
N SER A 350 1.52 -1.52 30.56
CA SER A 350 2.21 -1.03 31.77
C SER A 350 1.47 -1.37 33.08
N ILE A 351 0.18 -1.72 33.00
CA ILE A 351 -0.71 -1.96 34.16
C ILE A 351 -1.21 -3.41 34.29
N THR A 352 -1.16 -4.19 33.22
CA THR A 352 -1.70 -5.56 33.11
C THR A 352 -0.81 -6.49 32.29
N SER A 353 -0.85 -7.78 32.62
CA SER A 353 -0.40 -8.87 31.75
C SER A 353 -1.63 -9.60 31.22
N GLN A 354 -1.80 -9.65 29.89
CA GLN A 354 -3.05 -10.10 29.26
C GLN A 354 -2.81 -11.16 28.18
N SER A 355 -3.65 -12.21 28.23
CA SER A 355 -3.73 -13.24 27.19
C SER A 355 -5.16 -13.38 26.68
N GLY A 356 -5.30 -13.48 25.36
CA GLY A 356 -6.56 -13.67 24.65
C GLY A 356 -6.62 -15.02 23.96
N ARG A 357 -7.81 -15.61 23.87
CA ARG A 357 -8.09 -16.83 23.09
C ARG A 357 -9.41 -16.66 22.36
N ASP A 358 -9.38 -16.79 21.04
CA ASP A 358 -10.57 -16.63 20.20
C ASP A 358 -10.83 -17.92 19.42
N ILE A 359 -12.10 -18.31 19.32
CA ILE A 359 -12.59 -19.30 18.37
C ILE A 359 -13.53 -18.56 17.43
N LYS A 360 -13.31 -18.62 16.11
CA LYS A 360 -14.16 -17.94 15.12
C LYS A 360 -14.59 -18.91 14.04
N SER A 361 -15.81 -18.72 13.53
CA SER A 361 -16.31 -19.40 12.35
C SER A 361 -16.87 -18.39 11.35
N TYR A 362 -16.53 -18.58 10.09
CA TYR A 362 -16.93 -17.74 8.97
C TYR A 362 -17.62 -18.60 7.91
N LEU A 363 -18.69 -18.07 7.32
CA LEU A 363 -19.38 -18.61 6.14
C LEU A 363 -19.46 -17.50 5.10
N GLY A 364 -18.97 -17.76 3.88
CA GLY A 364 -18.84 -16.72 2.87
C GLY A 364 -18.97 -17.19 1.44
N ILE A 365 -19.04 -16.21 0.55
CA ILE A 365 -19.04 -16.36 -0.90
C ILE A 365 -17.81 -15.62 -1.46
N SER A 366 -17.10 -16.26 -2.38
CA SER A 366 -15.98 -15.69 -3.12
C SER A 366 -16.31 -15.65 -4.61
N MET A 367 -16.16 -14.50 -5.27
CA MET A 367 -16.55 -14.29 -6.67
C MET A 367 -15.35 -13.79 -7.49
N PRO A 368 -14.97 -14.46 -8.59
CA PRO A 368 -13.95 -13.94 -9.49
C PRO A 368 -14.45 -12.71 -10.25
N LEU A 369 -13.56 -11.75 -10.44
CA LEU A 369 -13.75 -10.50 -11.15
C LEU A 369 -12.75 -10.42 -12.33
N GLY A 370 -13.15 -9.74 -13.41
CA GLY A 370 -12.32 -9.59 -14.62
C GLY A 370 -12.21 -10.82 -15.51
N GLY A 371 -12.83 -11.95 -15.14
CA GLY A 371 -12.84 -13.16 -15.96
C GLY A 371 -13.80 -13.08 -17.14
N GLY A 372 -13.30 -13.24 -18.36
CA GLY A 372 -14.12 -13.39 -19.56
C GLY A 372 -15.01 -14.64 -19.48
N VAL A 373 -16.32 -14.45 -19.64
CA VAL A 373 -17.28 -15.57 -19.66
C VAL A 373 -17.27 -16.21 -21.04
N ASP A 374 -16.26 -17.02 -21.29
CA ASP A 374 -16.31 -18.00 -22.37
C ASP A 374 -17.29 -19.11 -21.95
N ASP A 375 -18.34 -19.28 -22.75
CA ASP A 375 -19.35 -20.35 -22.65
C ASP A 375 -18.91 -21.62 -23.40
#